data_AF-A0A7C6WAX0-F1
#
_entry.id   AF-A0A7C6WAX0-F1
#
_cell.length_a   1.000
_cell.length_b   1.000
_cell.length_c   1.000
_cell.angle_alpha   90.00
_cell.angle_beta   90.00
_cell.angle_gamma   90.00
#
_symmetry.space_group_name_H-M   'P 1'
#
loop_
_entity.id
_entity.type
_entity.pdbx_description
1 polymer ?
#
loop_
_entity_poly.entity_id
_entity_poly.type
_entity_poly.pdbx_seq_one_letter_code
_entity_poly.pdbx_strand_id
1 'polypeptide(L)'
;CGRCRACVDICPAAAITGKPFNPEEDRKVRFQARACKEYTDTYQKELGYQFPSSSTVCGLCVYICPKGRRKEKLEAGKLANDGKL
;
A
#
# COMPACT_ATOMS: atom_id res chain seq x y z
N CYS A 1 -10.50 -7.86 4.06
CA CYS A 1 -11.67 -7.00 3.73
C CYS A 1 -12.71 -7.78 2.91
N GLY A 2 -13.21 -8.92 3.41
CA GLY A 2 -14.02 -9.83 2.57
C GLY A 2 -13.27 -10.20 1.28
N ARG A 3 -13.88 -9.96 0.12
CA ARG A 3 -13.32 -10.24 -1.22
C ARG A 3 -12.35 -9.17 -1.77
N CYS A 4 -12.10 -8.08 -1.05
CA CYS A 4 -11.25 -7.00 -1.55
C CYS A 4 -9.77 -7.42 -1.60
N ARG A 5 -9.14 -7.21 -2.76
CA ARG A 5 -7.74 -7.54 -3.05
C ARG A 5 -6.88 -6.33 -3.44
N ALA A 6 -7.41 -5.11 -3.37
CA ALA A 6 -6.74 -3.91 -3.90
C ALA A 6 -5.28 -3.71 -3.42
N CYS A 7 -5.00 -3.95 -2.13
CA CYS A 7 -3.63 -3.84 -1.61
C CYS A 7 -2.71 -4.99 -2.03
N VAL A 8 -3.25 -6.17 -2.32
CA VAL A 8 -2.52 -7.31 -2.90
C VAL A 8 -2.13 -6.97 -4.33
N ASP A 9 -3.10 -6.52 -5.12
CA ASP A 9 -2.95 -6.35 -6.56
C ASP A 9 -2.03 -5.17 -6.92
N ILE A 10 -2.00 -4.10 -6.09
CA ILE A 10 -1.12 -2.95 -6.32
C ILE A 10 0.32 -3.16 -5.82
N CYS A 11 0.57 -4.16 -4.96
CA CYS A 11 1.84 -4.27 -4.26
C CYS A 11 2.94 -4.78 -5.21
N PRO A 12 3.95 -3.97 -5.58
CA PRO A 12 4.99 -4.37 -6.53
C PRO A 12 5.89 -5.49 -5.97
N ALA A 13 5.97 -5.61 -4.65
CA ALA A 13 6.76 -6.63 -3.95
C ALA A 13 5.98 -7.92 -3.66
N ALA A 14 4.69 -8.01 -4.04
CA ALA A 14 3.79 -9.10 -3.65
C ALA A 14 3.80 -9.40 -2.14
N ALA A 15 4.02 -8.38 -1.31
CA ALA A 15 4.24 -8.54 0.12
C ALA A 15 2.96 -8.80 0.92
N ILE A 16 1.77 -8.56 0.35
CA ILE A 16 0.48 -8.79 1.01
C ILE A 16 -0.15 -10.05 0.45
N THR A 17 -0.50 -11.01 1.31
CA THR A 17 -0.98 -12.34 0.88
C THR A 17 -2.47 -12.37 0.50
N GLY A 18 -3.23 -11.37 0.94
CA GLY A 18 -4.68 -11.32 0.77
C GLY A 18 -5.49 -12.06 1.83
N LYS A 19 -4.83 -12.71 2.80
CA LYS A 19 -5.52 -13.36 3.91
C LYS A 19 -6.26 -12.32 4.79
N PRO A 20 -7.52 -12.59 5.19
CA PRO A 20 -8.24 -11.74 6.14
C PRO A 20 -7.47 -11.53 7.45
N PHE A 21 -7.67 -10.37 8.08
CA PHE A 21 -7.08 -10.08 9.39
C PHE A 21 -7.64 -11.02 10.45
N ASN A 22 -6.75 -11.67 11.20
CA ASN A 22 -7.03 -12.43 12.41
C ASN A 22 -5.99 -12.04 13.48
N PRO A 23 -6.40 -11.47 14.64
CA PRO A 23 -5.47 -11.03 15.68
C PRO A 23 -4.68 -12.17 16.34
N GLU A 24 -5.17 -13.41 16.27
CA GLU A 24 -4.48 -14.58 16.87
C GLU A 24 -3.32 -15.10 16.00
N GLU A 25 -3.23 -14.66 14.75
CA GLU A 25 -2.23 -15.12 13.80
C GLU A 25 -1.08 -14.12 13.66
N ASP A 26 0.15 -14.64 13.50
CA ASP A 26 1.33 -13.83 13.21
C ASP A 26 1.14 -12.93 11.98
N ARG A 27 1.69 -11.71 12.03
CA ARG A 27 1.64 -10.75 10.92
C ARG A 27 2.17 -11.33 9.61
N LYS A 28 3.16 -12.22 9.66
CA LYS A 28 3.84 -12.82 8.49
C LYS A 28 2.88 -13.62 7.62
N VAL A 29 1.77 -14.10 8.19
CA VAL A 29 0.71 -14.78 7.45
C VAL A 29 0.00 -13.83 6.47
N ARG A 30 0.01 -12.52 6.76
CA ARG A 30 -0.67 -11.48 5.97
C ARG A 30 0.30 -10.55 5.25
N PHE A 31 1.48 -10.33 5.81
CA PHE A 31 2.43 -9.33 5.36
C PHE A 31 3.88 -9.81 5.46
N GLN A 32 4.50 -10.02 4.30
CA GLN A 32 5.91 -10.36 4.14
C GLN A 32 6.78 -9.11 4.25
N ALA A 33 7.04 -8.67 5.48
CA ALA A 33 7.79 -7.44 5.75
C ALA A 33 9.18 -7.40 5.09
N ARG A 34 9.85 -8.54 4.97
CA ARG A 34 11.16 -8.65 4.31
C ARG A 34 11.09 -8.28 2.83
N ALA A 35 10.15 -8.86 2.09
CA ALA A 35 9.94 -8.56 0.67
C ALA A 35 9.61 -7.07 0.44
N CYS A 36 8.76 -6.49 1.31
CA CYS A 36 8.45 -5.06 1.26
C CYS A 36 9.71 -4.20 1.44
N LYS A 37 10.58 -4.55 2.42
CA LYS A 37 11.81 -3.82 2.70
C LYS A 37 12.82 -3.95 1.57
N GLU A 38 13.04 -5.17 1.06
CA GLU A 38 13.97 -5.43 -0.04
C GLU A 38 13.57 -4.64 -1.30
N TYR A 39 12.27 -4.57 -1.61
CA TYR A 39 11.78 -3.74 -2.71
C TYR A 39 12.08 -2.24 -2.49
N THR A 40 11.79 -1.69 -1.31
CA THR A 40 12.04 -0.27 -1.03
C THR A 40 13.53 0.07 -1.03
N ASP A 41 14.38 -0.81 -0.50
CA ASP A 41 15.83 -0.63 -0.50
C ASP A 41 16.38 -0.60 -1.93
N THR A 42 15.91 -1.49 -2.81
CA THR A 42 16.30 -1.52 -4.23
C THR A 42 15.81 -0.28 -4.96
N TYR A 43 14.53 0.08 -4.79
CA TYR A 43 13.93 1.25 -5.44
C TYR A 43 14.62 2.56 -5.06
N GLN A 44 15.06 2.71 -3.80
CA GLN A 44 15.88 3.85 -3.36
C GLN A 44 17.22 3.92 -4.09
N LYS A 45 17.91 2.78 -4.24
CA LYS A 45 19.20 2.71 -4.92
C LYS A 45 19.08 3.09 -6.40
N GLU A 46 18.05 2.58 -7.07
CA GLU A 46 17.83 2.79 -8.51
C GLU A 46 17.47 4.24 -8.85
N LEU A 47 16.70 4.93 -8.01
CA LEU A 47 16.32 6.33 -8.22
C LEU A 47 17.41 7.34 -7.85
N GLY A 48 18.56 6.89 -7.32
CA GLY A 48 19.63 7.78 -6.85
C GLY A 48 19.23 8.71 -5.71
N TYR A 49 18.06 8.49 -5.10
CA TYR A 49 17.49 9.33 -4.05
C TYR A 49 17.83 8.75 -2.68
N GLN A 50 18.90 9.27 -2.07
CA GLN A 50 19.20 9.02 -0.66
C GLN A 50 18.26 9.85 0.21
N PHE A 51 17.10 9.29 0.53
CA PHE A 51 16.30 9.85 1.62
C PHE A 51 17.15 9.87 2.90
N PRO A 52 17.14 10.96 3.68
CA PRO A 52 17.89 11.05 4.94
C PRO A 52 17.45 10.05 6.01
N SER A 53 16.38 9.27 5.78
CA SER A 53 15.97 8.18 6.65
C SER A 53 16.10 6.82 5.94
N SER A 54 16.66 5.86 6.67
CA SER A 54 16.79 4.43 6.33
C SER A 54 15.45 3.68 6.27
N SER A 55 14.35 4.39 6.01
CA SER A 55 12.98 3.89 6.11
C SER A 55 12.11 4.48 5.00
N THR A 56 12.56 4.37 3.75
CA THR A 56 11.67 4.70 2.63
C THR A 56 10.51 3.73 2.63
N VAL A 57 9.31 4.29 2.72
CA VAL A 57 8.05 3.57 2.64
C VAL A 57 7.43 3.80 1.28
N CYS A 58 7.07 2.72 0.59
CA CYS A 58 6.34 2.79 -0.69
C CYS A 58 4.89 3.28 -0.51
N GLY A 59 4.19 2.80 0.52
CA GLY A 59 2.87 3.31 0.90
C GLY A 59 1.68 2.99 -0.03
N LEU A 60 1.90 2.36 -1.19
CA LEU A 60 0.84 2.06 -2.17
C LEU A 60 -0.33 1.25 -1.59
N CYS A 61 -0.04 0.32 -0.68
CA CYS A 61 -1.06 -0.48 -0.01
C CYS A 61 -2.02 0.36 0.84
N VAL A 62 -1.53 1.42 1.48
CA VAL A 62 -2.35 2.37 2.25
C VAL A 62 -3.09 3.30 1.30
N TYR A 63 -2.39 3.80 0.27
CA TYR A 63 -2.96 4.68 -0.75
C TYR A 63 -4.19 4.07 -1.44
N ILE A 64 -4.13 2.79 -1.83
CA ILE A 64 -5.25 2.14 -2.54
C ILE A 64 -6.35 1.66 -1.59
N CYS A 65 -6.04 1.46 -0.30
CA CYS A 65 -6.97 0.85 0.64
C CYS A 65 -8.24 1.70 0.80
N PRO A 66 -9.45 1.18 0.51
CA PRO A 66 -10.70 1.93 0.68
C PRO A 66 -10.98 2.34 2.14
N LYS A 67 -10.39 1.63 3.10
CA LYS A 67 -10.47 1.96 4.53
C LYS A 67 -9.36 2.89 5.01
N GLY A 68 -8.22 2.89 4.31
CA GLY A 68 -7.05 3.73 4.63
C GLY A 68 -7.12 5.13 4.00
N ARG A 69 -7.91 5.29 2.93
CA ARG A 69 -8.19 6.60 2.33
C ARG A 69 -9.20 7.38 3.19
N ARG A 70 -8.88 8.63 3.55
CA ARG A 70 -9.83 9.55 4.18
C ARG A 70 -10.99 9.86 3.22
N LYS A 71 -12.23 9.83 3.72
CA LYS A 71 -13.46 10.01 2.93
C LYS A 71 -13.55 11.37 2.22
N GLU A 72 -12.92 12.42 2.75
CA GLU A 72 -12.97 13.77 2.16
C GLU A 72 -12.46 13.82 0.70
N LYS A 73 -11.52 12.94 0.32
CA LYS A 73 -10.96 12.90 -1.04
C LYS A 73 -11.79 12.10 -2.04
N LEU A 74 -12.76 11.29 -1.59
CA LEU A 74 -13.65 10.53 -2.48
C LEU A 74 -14.68 11.42 -3.15
N GLU A 75 -15.22 12.42 -2.44
CA GLU A 75 -16.15 13.40 -3.01
C GLU A 75 -15.42 14.34 -3.98
N ALA A 76 -14.26 14.88 -3.59
CA ALA A 76 -13.44 15.73 -4.46
C ALA A 76 -12.94 15.02 -5.72
N GLY A 77 -12.55 13.74 -5.60
CA GLY A 77 -12.10 12.92 -6.74
C GLY A 77 -13.22 12.43 -7.65
N LYS A 78 -14.45 12.27 -7.15
CA LYS A 78 -15.64 12.03 -7.99
C LYS A 78 -16.02 13.28 -8.78
N LEU A 79 -16.11 14.43 -8.12
CA LEU A 79 -16.44 15.72 -8.75
C LEU A 79 -15.46 16.08 -9.87
N ALA A 80 -14.16 15.85 -9.66
CA ALA A 80 -13.13 16.10 -10.67
C ALA A 80 -13.18 15.13 -11.87
N ASN A 81 -13.61 13.87 -11.68
CA ASN A 81 -13.71 12.89 -12.77
C ASN A 81 -15.05 12.92 -13.51
N ASP A 82 -16.11 13.43 -12.88
CA ASP A 82 -17.43 13.61 -13.49
C ASP A 82 -17.56 14.94 -14.26
N GLY A 83 -16.45 15.66 -14.45
CA GLY A 83 -16.39 16.88 -15.27
C GLY A 83 -17.24 18.04 -14.74
N LYS A 84 -17.54 18.07 -13.44
CA LYS A 84 -18.30 19.16 -12.81
C LYS A 84 -17.39 20.03 -11.96
N LEU A 85 -16.83 21.04 -12.59
CA LEU A 85 -16.30 22.26 -11.97
C LEU A 85 -16.94 23.47 -12.66
#